data_AF-A0A0T7GIH0-F1
#
_entry.id   AF-A0A0T7GIH0-F1
#
_cell.length_a   1.000
_cell.length_b   1.000
_cell.length_c   1.000
_cell.angle_alpha   90.00
_cell.angle_beta   90.00
_cell.angle_gamma   90.00
#
_symmetry.space_group_name_H-M   'P 1'
#
loop_
_entity.id
_entity.type
_entity.pdbx_description
1 polymer ?
#
loop_
_entity_poly.entity_id
_entity_poly.type
_entity_poly.pdbx_seq_one_letter_code
_entity_poly.pdbx_strand_id
1 'polypeptide(L)'
;MSLDQKRKRLAELQKVPGFAARDHRLFKNEEGQDKRLAALPRAQRRKIEKEGRVLAKEYFKVMRQMQQSGAGYPVDQLLRQLAVEYTNRYALSGIDNQPLSFNYFEAFCDIKLLVNSVAPYAEPNREVDHLFSVEDFFEYSTSDQSSGFDISRLEELPEKTVLHFTTNGSINDFTFSTAAGREFLISGFSMLRYENFVHWYIVGGEVFSDTEWEILSQPIENVDLVGTPPWKRAFVEEARSRFAGQPGGPLPLEGTARAQRTVVAGELDLTTRTHVARCYMRETENAFVLVSDDPDLLRFVDQADVREQMTAQFERQIADTAVMWGLGEAMLQLPAYFAYKFPLSKDVLVAGGKTARVTSAKGGTGLGVRFKTVSAIEVTDTLSTVVREYTPKHYKMNDNGYWRRLAPTQNGKGPSGEAVLGRTWIKASGSFRSDDDGTRTIYVKSTLASARLQVADFLELARHSAEARRGLDGKVNEKGVVYVLRCKYMLGEIFKVGWTSGTATERAKELSSATGVPTSFIVVDHWQHPKASGLEKNLHALLDPYRLDDSREFFRLPYRTLKQIIVREIERTDRV
;
A
#
# COMPACT_ATOMS: atom_id res chain seq x y z
N MET A 1 4.54 17.64 17.10
CA MET A 1 3.79 18.90 17.35
C MET A 1 4.03 19.41 18.77
N SER A 2 3.99 20.74 19.00
CA SER A 2 4.10 21.36 20.34
C SER A 2 2.91 21.03 21.27
N LEU A 3 3.12 21.22 22.59
CA LEU A 3 2.10 21.03 23.63
C LEU A 3 0.86 21.90 23.41
N ASP A 4 1.08 23.19 23.20
CA ASP A 4 0.01 24.17 23.16
C ASP A 4 -0.91 23.94 21.97
N GLN A 5 -0.36 23.47 20.84
CA GLN A 5 -1.17 23.09 19.71
C GLN A 5 -1.93 21.79 19.92
N LYS A 6 -1.32 20.75 20.51
CA LYS A 6 -2.06 19.52 20.84
C LYS A 6 -3.20 19.80 21.81
N ARG A 7 -2.94 20.64 22.82
CA ARG A 7 -3.95 21.11 23.79
C ARG A 7 -5.08 21.86 23.10
N LYS A 8 -4.76 22.79 22.19
CA LYS A 8 -5.77 23.53 21.43
C LYS A 8 -6.61 22.58 20.55
N ARG A 9 -5.98 21.62 19.87
CA ARG A 9 -6.66 20.67 18.98
C ARG A 9 -7.59 19.71 19.73
N LEU A 10 -7.17 19.25 20.90
CA LEU A 10 -7.94 18.33 21.74
C LEU A 10 -8.71 19.03 22.87
N ALA A 11 -8.83 20.36 22.83
CA ALA A 11 -9.48 21.15 23.87
C ALA A 11 -10.94 20.73 24.09
N GLU A 12 -11.64 20.38 23.00
CA GLU A 12 -13.02 19.94 23.05
C GLU A 12 -13.18 18.63 23.84
N LEU A 13 -12.22 17.71 23.76
CA LEU A 13 -12.26 16.47 24.54
C LEU A 13 -12.15 16.70 26.05
N GLN A 14 -11.55 17.82 26.49
CA GLN A 14 -11.45 18.17 27.91
C GLN A 14 -12.79 18.60 28.51
N LYS A 15 -13.75 18.99 27.67
CA LYS A 15 -15.12 19.34 28.09
C LYS A 15 -15.97 18.10 28.34
N VAL A 16 -15.52 16.92 27.91
CA VAL A 16 -16.22 15.65 28.11
C VAL A 16 -16.10 15.23 29.59
N PRO A 17 -17.22 15.04 30.31
CA PRO A 17 -17.16 14.62 31.70
C PRO A 17 -16.47 13.25 31.87
N GLY A 18 -15.69 13.07 32.94
CA GLY A 18 -14.92 11.85 33.15
C GLY A 18 -15.74 10.55 33.20
N PHE A 19 -17.02 10.61 33.59
CA PHE A 19 -17.92 9.45 33.56
C PHE A 19 -18.41 9.08 32.14
N ALA A 20 -18.39 10.04 31.21
CA ALA A 20 -18.72 9.85 29.79
C ALA A 20 -17.47 9.55 28.95
N ALA A 21 -16.28 9.84 29.48
CA ALA A 21 -15.00 9.55 28.83
C ALA A 21 -14.69 8.04 28.72
N ARG A 22 -15.20 7.24 29.67
CA ARG A 22 -14.93 5.80 29.79
C ARG A 22 -15.97 4.95 29.08
N ASP A 23 -15.57 3.74 28.69
CA ASP A 23 -16.47 2.76 28.09
C ASP A 23 -17.60 2.39 29.06
N HIS A 24 -18.85 2.57 28.60
CA HIS A 24 -20.05 2.29 29.37
C HIS A 24 -20.16 0.80 29.77
N ARG A 25 -19.53 -0.10 29.01
CA ARG A 25 -19.53 -1.55 29.27
C ARG A 25 -18.87 -1.92 30.60
N LEU A 26 -17.93 -1.09 31.08
CA LEU A 26 -17.27 -1.27 32.37
C LEU A 26 -18.22 -1.08 33.56
N PHE A 27 -19.42 -0.53 33.33
CA PHE A 27 -20.42 -0.27 34.36
C PHE A 27 -21.63 -1.20 34.28
N LYS A 28 -21.60 -2.22 33.42
CA LYS A 28 -22.67 -3.22 33.32
C LYS A 28 -22.66 -4.18 34.53
N ASN A 29 -23.84 -4.61 34.99
CA ASN A 29 -23.99 -5.73 35.92
C ASN A 29 -24.01 -7.08 35.18
N GLU A 30 -24.12 -8.18 35.92
CA GLU A 30 -24.19 -9.54 35.34
C GLU A 30 -25.39 -9.74 34.40
N GLU A 31 -26.45 -8.94 34.58
CA GLU A 31 -27.64 -8.90 33.73
C GLU A 31 -27.47 -7.97 32.51
N GLY A 32 -26.30 -7.36 32.32
CA GLY A 32 -25.98 -6.46 31.21
C GLY A 32 -26.52 -5.03 31.35
N GLN A 33 -27.14 -4.68 32.48
CA GLN A 33 -27.69 -3.36 32.78
C GLN A 33 -26.62 -2.41 33.32
N ASP A 34 -26.63 -1.14 32.89
CA ASP A 34 -25.73 -0.12 33.44
C ASP A 34 -26.11 0.20 34.90
N LYS A 35 -25.22 -0.13 35.83
CA LYS A 35 -25.40 0.07 37.28
C LYS A 35 -25.67 1.53 37.64
N ARG A 36 -25.10 2.46 36.88
CA ARG A 36 -25.27 3.92 37.10
C ARG A 36 -26.68 4.35 36.76
N LEU A 37 -27.23 3.81 35.66
CA LEU A 37 -28.61 4.08 35.26
C LEU A 37 -29.62 3.39 36.17
N ALA A 38 -29.35 2.14 36.57
CA ALA A 38 -30.24 1.37 37.44
C ALA A 38 -30.51 2.04 38.79
N ALA A 39 -29.53 2.78 39.32
CA ALA A 39 -29.65 3.56 40.56
C ALA A 39 -30.55 4.80 40.44
N LEU A 40 -30.95 5.21 39.23
CA LEU A 40 -31.73 6.43 39.02
C LEU A 40 -33.26 6.20 39.03
N PRO A 41 -34.04 7.18 39.53
CA PRO A 41 -35.50 7.17 39.40
C PRO A 41 -35.97 6.96 37.96
N ARG A 42 -37.08 6.23 37.79
CA ARG A 42 -37.64 5.90 36.46
C ARG A 42 -37.84 7.13 35.56
N ALA A 43 -38.24 8.27 36.13
CA ALA A 43 -38.42 9.51 35.40
C ALA A 43 -37.11 10.04 34.80
N GLN A 44 -36.01 10.00 35.55
CA GLN A 44 -34.68 10.40 35.08
C GLN A 44 -34.15 9.43 34.03
N ARG A 45 -34.31 8.11 34.23
CA ARG A 45 -33.95 7.10 33.22
C ARG A 45 -34.64 7.34 31.87
N ARG A 46 -35.95 7.60 31.89
CA ARG A 46 -36.72 7.92 30.67
C ARG A 46 -36.26 9.21 29.99
N LYS A 47 -35.86 10.23 30.78
CA LYS A 47 -35.30 11.47 30.24
C LYS A 47 -33.96 11.21 29.53
N ILE A 48 -33.04 10.50 30.19
CA ILE A 48 -31.74 10.12 29.62
C ILE A 48 -31.92 9.30 28.34
N GLU A 49 -32.83 8.32 28.34
CA GLU A 49 -33.10 7.51 27.16
C GLU A 49 -33.61 8.36 25.98
N LYS A 50 -34.51 9.31 26.25
CA LYS A 50 -35.01 10.25 25.22
C LYS A 50 -33.88 11.12 24.68
N GLU A 51 -33.05 11.70 25.53
CA GLU A 51 -31.90 12.52 25.15
C GLU A 51 -30.86 11.71 24.37
N GLY A 52 -30.59 10.47 24.77
CA GLY A 52 -29.70 9.54 24.07
C GLY A 52 -30.18 9.22 22.66
N ARG A 53 -31.50 9.04 22.45
CA ARG A 53 -32.07 8.85 21.10
C ARG A 53 -31.91 10.08 20.21
N VAL A 54 -32.02 11.28 20.77
CA VAL A 54 -31.75 12.53 20.03
C VAL A 54 -30.28 12.60 19.65
N LEU A 55 -29.39 12.33 20.60
CA LEU A 55 -27.95 12.36 20.36
C LEU A 55 -27.51 11.34 19.30
N ALA A 56 -28.05 10.12 19.35
CA ALA A 56 -27.79 9.09 18.36
C ALA A 56 -28.16 9.56 16.93
N LYS A 57 -29.31 10.23 16.77
CA LYS A 57 -29.72 10.80 15.48
C LYS A 57 -28.73 11.84 14.96
N GLU A 58 -28.21 12.71 15.83
CA GLU A 58 -27.21 13.69 15.44
C GLU A 58 -25.88 13.04 15.03
N TYR A 59 -25.42 12.02 15.77
CA TYR A 59 -24.25 11.23 15.36
C TYR A 59 -24.45 10.58 13.98
N PHE A 60 -25.58 9.91 13.74
CA PHE A 60 -25.88 9.31 12.43
C PHE A 60 -25.89 10.35 11.31
N LYS A 61 -26.47 11.53 11.57
CA LYS A 61 -26.50 12.63 10.61
C LYS A 61 -25.09 13.11 10.27
N VAL A 62 -24.24 13.37 11.27
CA VAL A 62 -22.86 13.82 11.07
C VAL A 62 -22.04 12.77 10.33
N MET A 63 -22.08 11.51 10.76
CA MET A 63 -21.37 10.42 10.08
C MET A 63 -21.80 10.27 8.62
N ARG A 64 -23.11 10.32 8.35
CA ARG A 64 -23.63 10.25 6.98
C ARG A 64 -23.18 11.44 6.12
N GLN A 65 -23.16 12.64 6.67
CA GLN A 65 -22.67 13.83 5.96
C GLN A 65 -21.18 13.71 5.63
N MET A 66 -20.36 13.17 6.55
CA MET A 66 -18.94 12.94 6.31
C MET A 66 -18.71 11.90 5.21
N GLN A 67 -19.41 10.77 5.25
CA GLN A 67 -19.33 9.71 4.22
C GLN A 67 -19.68 10.20 2.82
N GLN A 68 -20.57 11.19 2.71
CA GLN A 68 -21.04 11.76 1.45
C GLN A 68 -20.22 12.97 0.97
N SER A 69 -19.20 13.37 1.73
CA SER A 69 -18.30 14.48 1.38
C SER A 69 -17.11 14.00 0.54
N GLY A 70 -16.28 14.92 0.05
CA GLY A 70 -14.98 14.60 -0.57
C GLY A 70 -14.92 14.64 -2.08
N ALA A 71 -13.73 14.32 -2.59
CA ALA A 71 -13.47 14.18 -4.01
C ALA A 71 -13.78 12.76 -4.50
N GLY A 72 -13.75 11.78 -3.60
CA GLY A 72 -14.14 10.40 -3.90
C GLY A 72 -13.00 9.51 -4.38
N TYR A 73 -11.76 9.91 -4.23
CA TYR A 73 -10.58 9.08 -4.44
C TYR A 73 -10.30 8.20 -3.21
N PRO A 74 -9.59 7.06 -3.35
CA PRO A 74 -9.33 6.18 -2.22
C PRO A 74 -8.62 6.87 -1.04
N VAL A 75 -7.75 7.85 -1.33
CA VAL A 75 -6.97 8.57 -0.31
C VAL A 75 -7.82 9.47 0.59
N ASP A 76 -8.82 10.17 0.03
CA ASP A 76 -9.72 11.03 0.81
C ASP A 76 -10.88 10.21 1.39
N GLN A 77 -11.31 9.14 0.71
CA GLN A 77 -12.27 8.18 1.27
C GLN A 77 -11.75 7.48 2.52
N LEU A 78 -10.47 7.09 2.57
CA LEU A 78 -9.87 6.51 3.78
C LEU A 78 -9.97 7.46 4.98
N LEU A 79 -9.65 8.75 4.78
CA LEU A 79 -9.73 9.73 5.87
C LEU A 79 -11.16 9.85 6.43
N ARG A 80 -12.18 9.76 5.57
CA ARG A 80 -13.59 9.73 5.99
C ARG A 80 -13.95 8.46 6.73
N GLN A 81 -13.52 7.29 6.25
CA GLN A 81 -13.73 6.00 6.92
C GLN A 81 -13.15 6.04 8.34
N LEU A 82 -11.94 6.56 8.50
CA LEU A 82 -11.30 6.73 9.80
C LEU A 82 -12.02 7.75 10.68
N ALA A 83 -12.38 8.93 10.17
CA ALA A 83 -13.13 9.94 10.93
C ALA A 83 -14.50 9.43 11.41
N VAL A 84 -15.19 8.64 10.58
CA VAL A 84 -16.44 7.95 10.94
C VAL A 84 -16.19 6.92 12.04
N GLU A 85 -15.14 6.10 11.93
CA GLU A 85 -14.78 5.13 12.97
C GLU A 85 -14.44 5.81 14.30
N TYR A 86 -13.70 6.92 14.27
CA TYR A 86 -13.35 7.68 15.48
C TYR A 86 -14.60 8.28 16.13
N THR A 87 -15.49 8.84 15.32
CA THR A 87 -16.79 9.36 15.77
C THR A 87 -17.68 8.25 16.34
N ASN A 88 -17.73 7.10 15.68
CA ASN A 88 -18.47 5.93 16.15
C ASN A 88 -17.95 5.45 17.51
N ARG A 89 -16.63 5.43 17.73
CA ARG A 89 -16.05 5.10 19.03
C ARG A 89 -16.37 6.13 20.11
N TYR A 90 -16.31 7.42 19.80
CA TYR A 90 -16.77 8.44 20.75
C TYR A 90 -18.23 8.22 21.17
N ALA A 91 -19.10 7.90 20.21
CA ALA A 91 -20.51 7.64 20.47
C ALA A 91 -20.75 6.35 21.28
N LEU A 92 -20.01 5.28 21.00
CA LEU A 92 -20.27 3.95 21.57
C LEU A 92 -19.51 3.66 22.87
N SER A 93 -18.31 4.20 23.05
CA SER A 93 -17.40 3.76 24.12
C SER A 93 -16.59 4.87 24.78
N GLY A 94 -16.93 6.14 24.52
CA GLY A 94 -16.25 7.29 25.11
C GLY A 94 -14.93 7.62 24.42
N ILE A 95 -14.15 8.51 25.03
CA ILE A 95 -12.94 9.08 24.43
C ILE A 95 -11.69 8.24 24.68
N ASP A 96 -11.71 7.35 25.68
CA ASP A 96 -10.56 6.53 26.09
C ASP A 96 -10.31 5.33 25.15
N ASN A 97 -11.21 5.10 24.19
CA ASN A 97 -11.27 3.88 23.38
C ASN A 97 -10.91 4.06 21.90
N GLN A 98 -10.24 5.17 21.55
CA GLN A 98 -9.75 5.39 20.19
C GLN A 98 -8.74 4.31 19.76
N PRO A 99 -8.74 3.89 18.48
CA PRO A 99 -7.87 2.83 17.99
C PRO A 99 -6.44 3.35 17.83
N LEU A 100 -5.51 2.46 17.53
CA LEU A 100 -4.11 2.85 17.33
C LEU A 100 -3.93 3.76 16.10
N SER A 101 -4.70 3.55 15.02
CA SER A 101 -4.66 4.42 13.85
C SER A 101 -4.92 5.90 14.20
N PHE A 102 -5.70 6.18 15.24
CA PHE A 102 -5.95 7.54 15.72
C PHE A 102 -4.65 8.30 16.01
N ASN A 103 -3.59 7.65 16.46
CA ASN A 103 -2.33 8.33 16.76
C ASN A 103 -1.65 8.92 15.52
N TYR A 104 -1.89 8.33 14.35
CA TYR A 104 -1.32 8.76 13.07
C TYR A 104 -2.28 9.69 12.32
N PHE A 105 -3.58 9.48 12.47
CA PHE A 105 -4.61 10.17 11.69
C PHE A 105 -5.38 11.25 12.45
N GLU A 106 -5.25 11.36 13.78
CA GLU A 106 -5.91 12.40 14.57
C GLU A 106 -5.53 13.80 14.10
N ALA A 107 -4.29 13.99 13.63
CA ALA A 107 -3.89 15.28 13.07
C ALA A 107 -4.70 15.69 11.85
N PHE A 108 -5.17 14.73 11.05
CA PHE A 108 -5.99 14.97 9.87
C PHE A 108 -7.45 15.29 10.20
N CYS A 109 -7.85 15.16 11.47
CA CYS A 109 -9.18 15.49 11.93
C CYS A 109 -9.19 16.77 12.79
N ASP A 110 -10.27 17.53 12.71
CA ASP A 110 -10.68 18.53 13.68
C ASP A 110 -11.70 17.90 14.64
N ILE A 111 -11.47 18.01 15.94
CA ILE A 111 -12.35 17.42 16.95
C ILE A 111 -13.33 18.48 17.42
N LYS A 112 -14.62 18.21 17.22
CA LYS A 112 -15.72 19.14 17.50
C LYS A 112 -16.73 18.53 18.45
N LEU A 113 -17.55 19.37 19.07
CA LEU A 113 -18.70 18.92 19.85
C LEU A 113 -19.99 19.11 19.05
N LEU A 114 -20.91 18.15 19.20
CA LEU A 114 -22.27 18.33 18.70
C LEU A 114 -22.91 19.57 19.34
N VAL A 115 -23.75 20.27 18.56
CA VAL A 115 -24.38 21.53 18.99
C VAL A 115 -25.12 21.36 20.31
N ASN A 116 -24.85 22.24 21.27
CA ASN A 116 -25.42 22.21 22.63
C ASN A 116 -25.17 20.88 23.39
N SER A 117 -24.05 20.23 23.14
CA SER A 117 -23.69 18.95 23.75
C SER A 117 -22.20 18.91 24.13
N VAL A 118 -21.83 17.92 24.93
CA VAL A 118 -20.43 17.55 25.24
C VAL A 118 -20.00 16.31 24.46
N ALA A 119 -20.79 15.89 23.47
CA ALA A 119 -20.55 14.70 22.66
C ALA A 119 -19.59 15.03 21.50
N PRO A 120 -18.37 14.44 21.49
CA PRO A 120 -17.38 14.77 20.49
C PRO A 120 -17.54 13.96 19.20
N TYR A 121 -17.15 14.56 18.08
CA TYR A 121 -17.00 13.89 16.79
C TYR A 121 -15.72 14.36 16.10
N ALA A 122 -15.16 13.50 15.24
CA ALA A 122 -14.01 13.80 14.43
C ALA A 122 -14.47 14.18 13.01
N GLU A 123 -14.03 15.32 12.49
CA GLU A 123 -14.31 15.78 11.14
C GLU A 123 -13.00 15.95 10.38
N PRO A 124 -12.86 15.52 9.11
CA PRO A 124 -11.68 15.82 8.32
C PRO A 124 -11.36 17.33 8.30
N ASN A 125 -10.07 17.68 8.40
CA ASN A 125 -9.60 19.07 8.24
C ASN A 125 -9.90 19.58 6.82
N ARG A 126 -9.59 20.86 6.54
CA ARG A 126 -9.78 21.41 5.19
C ARG A 126 -8.91 20.66 4.18
N GLU A 127 -9.51 20.18 3.09
CA GLU A 127 -8.84 19.34 2.09
C GLU A 127 -8.66 20.06 0.73
N VAL A 128 -7.49 19.87 0.12
CA VAL A 128 -7.19 20.25 -1.28
C VAL A 128 -6.71 19.02 -2.03
N ASP A 129 -7.37 18.71 -3.14
CA ASP A 129 -7.10 17.51 -3.95
C ASP A 129 -6.30 17.84 -5.20
N HIS A 130 -5.40 16.92 -5.53
CA HIS A 130 -4.51 17.00 -6.67
C HIS A 130 -4.46 15.67 -7.41
N LEU A 131 -4.33 15.71 -8.74
CA LEU A 131 -4.02 14.57 -9.60
C LEU A 131 -2.64 14.75 -10.21
N PHE A 132 -1.77 13.74 -10.08
CA PHE A 132 -0.42 13.81 -10.63
C PHE A 132 -0.10 12.62 -11.52
N SER A 133 0.73 12.86 -12.53
CA SER A 133 1.31 11.80 -13.35
C SER A 133 2.48 11.16 -12.57
N VAL A 134 2.41 9.86 -12.34
CA VAL A 134 3.49 9.09 -11.68
C VAL A 134 4.79 9.23 -12.47
N GLU A 135 4.72 9.05 -13.78
CA GLU A 135 5.89 9.10 -14.65
C GLU A 135 6.59 10.46 -14.60
N ASP A 136 5.83 11.54 -14.78
CA ASP A 136 6.36 12.91 -14.77
C ASP A 136 6.89 13.31 -13.41
N PHE A 137 6.22 12.90 -12.34
CA PHE A 137 6.67 13.18 -10.98
C PHE A 137 8.03 12.54 -10.69
N PHE A 138 8.23 11.27 -11.07
CA PHE A 138 9.51 10.59 -10.86
C PHE A 138 10.59 11.13 -11.78
N GLU A 139 10.25 11.59 -13.00
CA GLU A 139 11.19 12.29 -13.88
C GLU A 139 11.62 13.65 -13.34
N TYR A 140 10.66 14.46 -12.88
CA TYR A 140 10.96 15.68 -12.15
C TYR A 140 11.88 15.38 -10.97
N SER A 141 11.53 14.37 -10.16
CA SER A 141 12.24 14.01 -8.95
C SER A 141 13.68 13.53 -9.18
N THR A 142 14.01 12.98 -10.35
CA THR A 142 15.39 12.60 -10.73
C THR A 142 16.12 13.66 -11.55
N SER A 143 15.43 14.71 -12.02
CA SER A 143 16.03 15.76 -12.83
C SER A 143 16.87 16.74 -12.00
N ASP A 144 17.76 17.49 -12.65
CA ASP A 144 18.47 18.62 -12.02
C ASP A 144 17.49 19.70 -11.50
N GLN A 145 16.23 19.71 -11.94
CA GLN A 145 15.22 20.67 -11.49
C GLN A 145 14.67 20.34 -10.09
N SER A 146 14.73 19.07 -9.66
CA SER A 146 14.49 18.69 -8.26
C SER A 146 15.75 18.80 -7.39
N SER A 147 16.93 18.92 -8.01
CA SER A 147 18.21 18.99 -7.30
C SER A 147 18.22 20.23 -6.40
N GLY A 148 17.96 20.01 -5.11
CA GLY A 148 17.77 21.09 -4.14
C GLY A 148 16.48 21.04 -3.33
N PHE A 149 15.61 20.02 -3.51
CA PHE A 149 14.56 19.78 -2.52
C PHE A 149 15.19 19.52 -1.14
N ASP A 150 14.85 20.37 -0.20
CA ASP A 150 15.14 20.22 1.22
C ASP A 150 13.80 20.19 1.98
N ILE A 151 13.72 19.31 2.97
CA ILE A 151 12.50 19.06 3.72
C ILE A 151 11.99 20.28 4.48
N SER A 152 12.87 21.25 4.78
CA SER A 152 12.49 22.54 5.36
C SER A 152 11.52 23.34 4.48
N ARG A 153 11.50 23.12 3.15
CA ARG A 153 10.48 23.74 2.28
C ARG A 153 9.06 23.36 2.65
N LEU A 154 8.87 22.24 3.34
CA LEU A 154 7.55 21.85 3.83
C LEU A 154 7.01 22.83 4.88
N GLU A 155 7.85 23.66 5.52
CA GLU A 155 7.40 24.72 6.44
C GLU A 155 6.50 25.77 5.75
N GLU A 156 6.66 25.94 4.43
CA GLU A 156 5.85 26.86 3.61
C GLU A 156 4.42 26.36 3.38
N LEU A 157 4.13 25.08 3.69
CA LEU A 157 2.80 24.51 3.52
C LEU A 157 1.78 25.22 4.43
N PRO A 158 0.53 25.38 3.96
CA PRO A 158 -0.53 25.95 4.79
C PRO A 158 -0.81 25.06 6.00
N GLU A 159 -0.89 25.67 7.19
CA GLU A 159 -1.26 24.93 8.39
C GLU A 159 -2.67 24.36 8.29
N LYS A 160 -2.87 23.18 8.90
CA LYS A 160 -4.20 22.56 9.07
C LYS A 160 -4.96 22.32 7.76
N THR A 161 -4.25 22.21 6.65
CA THR A 161 -4.82 21.91 5.34
C THR A 161 -4.25 20.60 4.83
N VAL A 162 -5.13 19.62 4.60
CA VAL A 162 -4.77 18.31 4.08
C VAL A 162 -4.59 18.43 2.57
N LEU A 163 -3.43 18.03 2.08
CA LEU A 163 -3.13 17.96 0.67
C LEU A 163 -3.21 16.50 0.24
N HIS A 164 -4.22 16.18 -0.58
CA HIS A 164 -4.38 14.87 -1.20
C HIS A 164 -3.75 14.89 -2.59
N PHE A 165 -3.00 13.85 -2.92
CA PHE A 165 -2.38 13.64 -4.22
C PHE A 165 -2.73 12.23 -4.70
N THR A 166 -3.58 12.14 -5.71
CA THR A 166 -4.01 10.89 -6.31
C THR A 166 -3.31 10.68 -7.64
N THR A 167 -2.95 9.43 -7.94
CA THR A 167 -2.34 9.09 -9.21
C THR A 167 -3.35 9.29 -10.34
N ASN A 168 -2.90 9.92 -11.44
CA ASN A 168 -3.70 10.01 -12.66
C ASN A 168 -3.52 8.74 -13.50
N GLY A 169 -4.59 8.29 -14.17
CA GLY A 169 -4.59 7.05 -14.95
C GLY A 169 -5.07 5.83 -14.17
N SER A 170 -4.74 4.64 -14.67
CA SER A 170 -5.12 3.39 -14.01
C SER A 170 -4.11 3.06 -12.92
N ILE A 171 -4.61 2.59 -11.78
CA ILE A 171 -3.76 2.21 -10.65
C ILE A 171 -2.78 1.08 -11.00
N ASN A 172 -3.11 0.28 -12.02
CA ASN A 172 -2.30 -0.84 -12.48
C ASN A 172 -1.21 -0.41 -13.48
N ASP A 173 -1.12 0.88 -13.83
CA ASP A 173 -0.19 1.37 -14.86
C ASP A 173 1.27 1.34 -14.37
N PHE A 174 1.47 1.43 -13.05
CA PHE A 174 2.79 1.44 -12.40
C PHE A 174 2.83 0.53 -11.17
N THR A 175 3.90 -0.27 -11.06
CA THR A 175 4.24 -0.99 -9.82
C THR A 175 5.57 -0.47 -9.26
N PHE A 176 5.71 -0.58 -7.94
CA PHE A 176 6.87 -0.13 -7.19
C PHE A 176 7.47 -1.27 -6.38
N SER A 177 8.78 -1.43 -6.39
CA SER A 177 9.46 -2.46 -5.58
C SER A 177 10.88 -2.02 -5.19
N THR A 178 11.49 -2.73 -4.24
CA THR A 178 12.95 -2.71 -4.05
C THR A 178 13.57 -3.95 -4.69
N ALA A 179 14.91 -4.02 -4.77
CA ALA A 179 15.62 -5.13 -5.43
C ALA A 179 15.25 -6.53 -4.90
N ALA A 180 14.90 -6.64 -3.62
CA ALA A 180 14.50 -7.89 -2.96
C ALA A 180 13.08 -7.84 -2.38
N GLY A 181 12.35 -6.74 -2.58
CA GLY A 181 11.04 -6.49 -1.97
C GLY A 181 9.88 -6.90 -2.86
N ARG A 182 8.69 -6.97 -2.25
CA ARG A 182 7.42 -7.20 -2.98
C ARG A 182 7.06 -5.99 -3.84
N GLU A 183 6.22 -6.23 -4.86
CA GLU A 183 5.62 -5.15 -5.66
C GLU A 183 4.44 -4.53 -4.92
N PHE A 184 4.33 -3.21 -5.00
CA PHE A 184 3.24 -2.41 -4.47
C PHE A 184 2.63 -1.53 -5.55
N LEU A 185 1.33 -1.30 -5.45
CA LEU A 185 0.59 -0.28 -6.19
C LEU A 185 0.35 0.92 -5.29
N ILE A 186 0.24 2.13 -5.86
CA ILE A 186 -0.13 3.34 -5.12
C ILE A 186 -1.37 3.97 -5.74
N SER A 187 -2.38 4.19 -4.89
CA SER A 187 -3.57 4.95 -5.25
C SER A 187 -3.38 6.44 -4.97
N GLY A 188 -2.74 6.79 -3.86
CA GLY A 188 -2.50 8.18 -3.53
C GLY A 188 -1.69 8.38 -2.27
N PHE A 189 -1.28 9.62 -2.09
CA PHE A 189 -0.50 10.12 -0.98
C PHE A 189 -1.21 11.32 -0.36
N SER A 190 -1.02 11.54 0.93
CA SER A 190 -1.56 12.71 1.63
C SER A 190 -0.61 13.22 2.67
N MET A 191 -0.61 14.54 2.85
CA MET A 191 0.17 15.18 3.90
C MET A 191 -0.55 16.36 4.51
N LEU A 192 -0.11 16.72 5.70
CA LEU A 192 -0.65 17.80 6.50
C LEU A 192 0.45 18.36 7.40
N ARG A 193 0.58 19.69 7.43
CA ARG A 193 1.51 20.36 8.34
C ARG A 193 0.82 20.90 9.59
N TYR A 194 1.47 20.67 10.72
CA TYR A 194 1.26 21.37 11.99
C TYR A 194 2.61 21.84 12.53
N GLU A 195 2.84 23.16 12.60
CA GLU A 195 4.14 23.72 12.99
C GLU A 195 5.29 23.05 12.19
N ASN A 196 6.26 22.48 12.89
CA ASN A 196 7.43 21.82 12.33
C ASN A 196 7.20 20.32 12.11
N PHE A 197 5.94 19.86 12.09
CA PHE A 197 5.62 18.44 11.93
C PHE A 197 4.78 18.24 10.69
N VAL A 198 5.19 17.25 9.89
CA VAL A 198 4.46 16.78 8.73
C VAL A 198 3.93 15.40 9.05
N HIS A 199 2.61 15.29 9.07
CA HIS A 199 1.91 14.02 9.12
C HIS A 199 1.60 13.61 7.68
N TRP A 200 1.87 12.37 7.32
CA TRP A 200 1.64 11.89 5.96
C TRP A 200 1.16 10.45 5.96
N TYR A 201 0.47 10.06 4.89
CA TYR A 201 0.11 8.68 4.63
C TYR A 201 0.00 8.37 3.14
N ILE A 202 0.16 7.09 2.80
CA ILE A 202 -0.04 6.51 1.47
C ILE A 202 -1.18 5.50 1.56
N VAL A 203 -2.03 5.50 0.53
CA VAL A 203 -2.96 4.41 0.23
C VAL A 203 -2.43 3.68 -0.99
N GLY A 204 -2.17 2.39 -0.84
CA GLY A 204 -1.64 1.53 -1.88
C GLY A 204 -2.09 0.09 -1.72
N GLY A 205 -1.41 -0.83 -2.39
CA GLY A 205 -1.72 -2.25 -2.24
C GLY A 205 -0.53 -3.16 -2.47
N GLU A 206 -0.31 -4.06 -1.52
CA GLU A 206 0.70 -5.12 -1.62
C GLU A 206 0.21 -6.18 -2.62
N VAL A 207 0.97 -6.43 -3.67
CA VAL A 207 0.56 -7.32 -4.77
C VAL A 207 0.87 -8.77 -4.42
N PHE A 208 -0.15 -9.63 -4.52
CA PHE A 208 -0.04 -11.07 -4.26
C PHE A 208 -0.30 -11.92 -5.51
N SER A 209 0.34 -13.09 -5.55
CA SER A 209 -0.02 -14.15 -6.50
C SER A 209 -1.37 -14.78 -6.16
N ASP A 210 -1.95 -15.55 -7.08
CA ASP A 210 -3.23 -16.28 -6.85
C ASP A 210 -3.13 -17.19 -5.62
N THR A 211 -2.06 -17.95 -5.52
CA THR A 211 -1.85 -18.89 -4.41
C THR A 211 -1.70 -18.17 -3.07
N GLU A 212 -0.97 -17.05 -3.03
CA GLU A 212 -0.85 -16.26 -1.80
C GLU A 212 -2.17 -15.60 -1.41
N TRP A 213 -2.94 -15.08 -2.37
CA TRP A 213 -4.24 -14.48 -2.12
C TRP A 213 -5.24 -15.50 -1.57
N GLU A 214 -5.24 -16.71 -2.12
CA GLU A 214 -6.05 -17.83 -1.62
C GLU A 214 -5.67 -18.18 -0.18
N ILE A 215 -4.37 -18.26 0.14
CA ILE A 215 -3.89 -18.50 1.50
C ILE A 215 -4.34 -17.38 2.45
N LEU A 216 -4.19 -16.13 2.06
CA LEU A 216 -4.62 -14.97 2.87
C LEU A 216 -6.13 -14.92 3.08
N SER A 217 -6.91 -15.48 2.15
CA SER A 217 -8.37 -15.53 2.24
C SER A 217 -8.87 -16.67 3.13
N GLN A 218 -7.98 -17.56 3.61
CA GLN A 218 -8.37 -18.61 4.54
C GLN A 218 -8.66 -18.01 5.93
N PRO A 219 -9.69 -18.52 6.64
CA PRO A 219 -9.96 -18.11 8.01
C PRO A 219 -8.74 -18.39 8.89
N ILE A 220 -8.25 -17.37 9.58
CA ILE A 220 -7.18 -17.56 10.57
C ILE A 220 -7.77 -17.84 11.96
N GLU A 221 -6.92 -18.36 12.84
CA GLU A 221 -7.29 -18.58 14.25
C GLU A 221 -7.66 -17.27 14.96
N ASN A 222 -8.41 -17.42 16.04
CA ASN A 222 -8.85 -16.33 16.90
C ASN A 222 -7.65 -15.50 17.38
N VAL A 223 -7.65 -14.20 17.07
CA VAL A 223 -6.61 -13.25 17.50
C VAL A 223 -6.58 -13.16 19.03
N ASP A 224 -5.47 -13.38 19.71
CA ASP A 224 -5.40 -13.20 21.17
C ASP A 224 -5.54 -11.71 21.57
N LEU A 225 -6.10 -11.44 22.74
CA LEU A 225 -6.15 -10.10 23.35
C LEU A 225 -4.98 -9.83 24.31
N VAL A 226 -3.92 -10.65 24.27
CA VAL A 226 -2.65 -10.36 24.96
C VAL A 226 -2.20 -8.93 24.67
N GLY A 227 -1.81 -8.22 25.72
CA GLY A 227 -1.40 -6.82 25.61
C GLY A 227 -2.53 -5.82 25.37
N THR A 228 -3.80 -6.23 25.31
CA THR A 228 -4.92 -5.28 25.19
C THR A 228 -5.10 -4.52 26.50
N PRO A 229 -5.07 -3.17 26.49
CA PRO A 229 -5.27 -2.38 27.71
C PRO A 229 -6.62 -2.69 28.37
N PRO A 230 -6.70 -2.76 29.72
CA PRO A 230 -7.91 -3.18 30.43
C PRO A 230 -9.18 -2.40 30.05
N TRP A 231 -9.05 -1.09 29.82
CA TRP A 231 -10.18 -0.23 29.44
C TRP A 231 -10.66 -0.42 28.00
N LYS A 232 -9.85 -1.02 27.13
CA LYS A 232 -10.23 -1.33 25.74
C LYS A 232 -10.79 -2.74 25.58
N ARG A 233 -10.47 -3.65 26.52
CA ARG A 233 -10.78 -5.08 26.41
C ARG A 233 -12.27 -5.35 26.15
N ALA A 234 -13.16 -4.73 26.91
CA ALA A 234 -14.61 -4.90 26.73
C ALA A 234 -15.12 -4.45 25.35
N PHE A 235 -14.53 -3.39 24.77
CA PHE A 235 -14.87 -2.96 23.41
C PHE A 235 -14.41 -4.00 22.38
N VAL A 236 -13.17 -4.46 22.51
CA VAL A 236 -12.58 -5.39 21.55
C VAL A 236 -13.26 -6.75 21.61
N GLU A 237 -13.62 -7.25 22.80
CA GLU A 237 -14.39 -8.48 22.96
C GLU A 237 -15.77 -8.41 22.29
N GLU A 238 -16.50 -7.30 22.48
CA GLU A 238 -17.79 -7.11 21.80
C GLU A 238 -17.61 -6.97 20.28
N ALA A 239 -16.57 -6.28 19.82
CA ALA A 239 -16.29 -6.18 18.39
C ALA A 239 -15.96 -7.55 17.78
N ARG A 240 -15.17 -8.36 18.47
CA ARG A 240 -14.81 -9.72 18.05
C ARG A 240 -16.00 -10.67 18.01
N SER A 241 -16.90 -10.60 18.99
CA SER A 241 -18.06 -11.49 19.05
C SER A 241 -19.01 -11.31 17.86
N ARG A 242 -19.05 -10.11 17.26
CA ARG A 242 -19.84 -9.83 16.04
C ARG A 242 -19.34 -10.59 14.82
N PHE A 243 -18.09 -11.05 14.81
CA PHE A 243 -17.45 -11.73 13.69
C PHE A 243 -16.88 -13.11 14.08
N ALA A 244 -17.50 -13.78 15.07
CA ALA A 244 -17.05 -15.08 15.58
C ALA A 244 -15.57 -15.13 16.00
N GLY A 245 -14.97 -13.98 16.30
CA GLY A 245 -13.57 -13.84 16.70
C GLY A 245 -12.54 -13.90 15.55
N GLN A 246 -12.98 -14.08 14.30
CA GLN A 246 -12.12 -14.22 13.13
C GLN A 246 -12.07 -12.91 12.31
N PRO A 247 -10.88 -12.44 11.89
CA PRO A 247 -10.80 -11.39 10.90
C PRO A 247 -11.25 -11.94 9.53
N GLY A 248 -11.90 -11.08 8.75
CA GLY A 248 -12.32 -11.39 7.38
C GLY A 248 -11.14 -11.46 6.42
N GLY A 249 -11.43 -11.78 5.16
CA GLY A 249 -10.42 -11.89 4.11
C GLY A 249 -9.70 -10.57 3.79
N PRO A 250 -8.62 -10.61 2.99
CA PRO A 250 -7.93 -9.42 2.55
C PRO A 250 -8.86 -8.54 1.71
N LEU A 251 -8.93 -7.24 2.01
CA LEU A 251 -9.71 -6.31 1.20
C LEU A 251 -8.86 -5.85 0.00
N PRO A 252 -9.31 -6.03 -1.25
CA PRO A 252 -8.56 -5.54 -2.41
C PRO A 252 -8.58 -4.02 -2.48
N LEU A 253 -7.46 -3.44 -2.91
CA LEU A 253 -7.36 -2.04 -3.28
C LEU A 253 -8.30 -1.76 -4.46
N GLU A 254 -8.97 -0.62 -4.41
CA GLU A 254 -9.97 -0.22 -5.40
C GLU A 254 -9.37 -0.26 -6.83
N GLY A 255 -10.01 -1.02 -7.73
CA GLY A 255 -9.52 -1.21 -9.10
C GLY A 255 -8.53 -2.36 -9.30
N THR A 256 -8.32 -3.20 -8.28
CA THR A 256 -7.41 -4.35 -8.32
C THR A 256 -8.13 -5.63 -7.88
N ALA A 257 -7.59 -6.79 -8.28
CA ALA A 257 -8.11 -8.09 -7.86
C ALA A 257 -7.33 -8.72 -6.70
N ARG A 258 -6.01 -8.47 -6.63
CA ARG A 258 -5.07 -9.19 -5.74
C ARG A 258 -4.03 -8.28 -5.09
N ALA A 259 -4.28 -6.97 -5.09
CA ALA A 259 -3.46 -6.05 -4.32
C ALA A 259 -4.20 -5.75 -3.03
N GLN A 260 -3.71 -6.25 -1.89
CA GLN A 260 -4.42 -6.02 -0.62
C GLN A 260 -4.27 -4.56 -0.24
N ARG A 261 -5.38 -3.90 0.10
CA ARG A 261 -5.42 -2.50 0.52
C ARG A 261 -4.52 -2.30 1.73
N THR A 262 -3.51 -1.49 1.52
CA THR A 262 -2.43 -1.24 2.46
C THR A 262 -2.28 0.26 2.65
N VAL A 263 -2.16 0.66 3.92
CA VAL A 263 -1.99 2.05 4.31
C VAL A 263 -0.72 2.18 5.11
N VAL A 264 0.08 3.17 4.75
CA VAL A 264 1.35 3.46 5.38
C VAL A 264 1.33 4.90 5.86
N ALA A 265 1.63 5.17 7.12
CA ALA A 265 1.57 6.50 7.70
C ALA A 265 2.82 6.83 8.52
N GLY A 266 3.19 8.10 8.55
CA GLY A 266 4.35 8.59 9.27
C GLY A 266 4.16 10.00 9.83
N GLU A 267 4.93 10.31 10.88
CA GLU A 267 5.14 11.66 11.39
C GLU A 267 6.61 12.00 11.26
N LEU A 268 6.90 13.16 10.69
CA LEU A 268 8.24 13.68 10.47
C LEU A 268 8.39 15.04 11.17
N ASP A 269 9.52 15.23 11.87
CA ASP A 269 9.92 16.50 12.45
C ASP A 269 10.88 17.23 11.48
N LEU A 270 10.46 18.40 11.02
CA LEU A 270 11.21 19.27 10.10
C LEU A 270 12.44 19.90 10.75
N THR A 271 12.43 20.06 12.08
CA THR A 271 13.53 20.65 12.84
C THR A 271 14.69 19.68 12.95
N THR A 272 14.41 18.43 13.34
CA THR A 272 15.42 17.38 13.50
C THR A 272 15.68 16.60 12.23
N ARG A 273 14.81 16.74 11.21
CA ARG A 273 14.86 16.02 9.93
C ARG A 273 14.82 14.49 10.12
N THR A 274 13.99 14.04 11.06
CA THR A 274 13.86 12.62 11.41
C THR A 274 12.40 12.20 11.47
N HIS A 275 12.15 10.92 11.15
CA HIS A 275 10.85 10.30 11.40
C HIS A 275 10.68 10.05 12.90
N VAL A 276 9.51 10.40 13.43
CA VAL A 276 9.15 10.25 14.84
C VAL A 276 8.55 8.86 15.09
N ALA A 277 7.61 8.47 14.22
CA ALA A 277 6.90 7.20 14.29
C ALA A 277 6.37 6.81 12.91
N ARG A 278 6.29 5.50 12.67
CA ARG A 278 5.74 4.92 11.45
C ARG A 278 4.70 3.86 11.77
N CYS A 279 3.77 3.70 10.85
CA CYS A 279 2.68 2.76 10.96
C CYS A 279 2.37 2.12 9.61
N TYR A 280 2.33 0.81 9.60
CA TYR A 280 1.89 -0.02 8.48
C TYR A 280 0.55 -0.66 8.85
N MET A 281 -0.43 -0.60 7.95
CA MET A 281 -1.77 -1.14 8.15
C MET A 281 -2.19 -1.95 6.92
N ARG A 282 -2.58 -3.21 7.13
CA ARG A 282 -3.28 -4.02 6.11
C ARG A 282 -4.75 -4.09 6.46
N GLU A 283 -5.59 -3.85 5.46
CA GLU A 283 -7.04 -3.89 5.66
C GLU A 283 -7.60 -5.27 5.31
N THR A 284 -8.48 -5.74 6.18
CA THR A 284 -9.35 -6.88 5.94
C THR A 284 -10.80 -6.40 5.97
N GLU A 285 -11.74 -7.27 5.60
CA GLU A 285 -13.17 -6.91 5.54
C GLU A 285 -13.74 -6.30 6.84
N ASN A 286 -13.14 -6.62 7.99
CA ASN A 286 -13.65 -6.20 9.30
C ASN A 286 -12.58 -5.65 10.27
N ALA A 287 -11.32 -5.54 9.85
CA ALA A 287 -10.24 -5.10 10.73
C ALA A 287 -9.07 -4.44 9.97
N PHE A 288 -8.23 -3.73 10.73
CA PHE A 288 -6.89 -3.35 10.30
C PHE A 288 -5.87 -4.15 11.10
N VAL A 289 -4.98 -4.86 10.39
CA VAL A 289 -3.78 -5.45 10.98
C VAL A 289 -2.69 -4.39 10.96
N LEU A 290 -2.23 -3.96 12.14
CA LEU A 290 -1.36 -2.81 12.29
C LEU A 290 -0.01 -3.19 12.88
N VAL A 291 1.04 -2.65 12.27
CA VAL A 291 2.44 -2.80 12.67
C VAL A 291 3.03 -1.40 12.85
N SER A 292 3.81 -1.19 13.91
CA SER A 292 4.39 0.11 14.19
C SER A 292 5.66 -0.01 15.03
N ASP A 293 6.57 0.94 14.82
CA ASP A 293 7.84 1.08 15.54
C ASP A 293 7.74 1.93 16.82
N ASP A 294 6.52 2.12 17.35
CA ASP A 294 6.28 2.74 18.65
C ASP A 294 6.36 1.68 19.76
N PRO A 295 7.41 1.67 20.61
CA PRO A 295 7.58 0.66 21.65
C PRO A 295 6.51 0.76 22.76
N ASP A 296 5.82 1.91 22.91
CA ASP A 296 4.74 2.05 23.91
C ASP A 296 3.53 1.14 23.59
N LEU A 297 3.46 0.59 22.37
CA LEU A 297 2.41 -0.35 21.99
C LEU A 297 2.41 -1.65 22.78
N LEU A 298 3.60 -2.16 23.09
CA LEU A 298 3.77 -3.44 23.78
C LEU A 298 3.92 -3.27 25.29
N ARG A 299 3.62 -2.06 25.81
CA ARG A 299 3.71 -1.75 27.24
C ARG A 299 2.82 -2.64 28.12
N PHE A 300 1.67 -3.06 27.60
CA PHE A 300 0.71 -3.90 28.32
C PHE A 300 0.96 -5.40 28.12
N VAL A 301 2.02 -5.78 27.41
CA VAL A 301 2.48 -7.16 27.31
C VAL A 301 3.38 -7.44 28.52
N ASP A 302 2.91 -8.25 29.46
CA ASP A 302 3.64 -8.49 30.72
C ASP A 302 4.91 -9.35 30.50
N GLN A 303 4.79 -10.37 29.65
CA GLN A 303 5.86 -11.33 29.33
C GLN A 303 6.93 -10.70 28.43
N ALA A 304 8.18 -10.68 28.91
CA ALA A 304 9.28 -10.01 28.23
C ALA A 304 9.69 -10.71 26.92
N ASP A 305 9.69 -12.03 26.91
CA ASP A 305 9.95 -12.89 25.75
C ASP A 305 8.90 -12.68 24.65
N VAL A 306 7.61 -12.63 25.01
CA VAL A 306 6.53 -12.34 24.06
C VAL A 306 6.69 -10.94 23.47
N ARG A 307 6.98 -9.94 24.31
CA ARG A 307 7.22 -8.56 23.84
C ARG A 307 8.42 -8.48 22.88
N GLU A 308 9.50 -9.18 23.16
CA GLU A 308 10.69 -9.23 22.29
C GLU A 308 10.37 -9.89 20.94
N GLN A 309 9.66 -11.02 20.95
CA GLN A 309 9.20 -11.69 19.73
C GLN A 309 8.28 -10.79 18.87
N MET A 310 7.30 -10.13 19.49
CA MET A 310 6.42 -9.20 18.80
C MET A 310 7.19 -8.00 18.23
N THR A 311 8.16 -7.47 18.97
CA THR A 311 9.02 -6.36 18.50
C THR A 311 9.81 -6.79 17.27
N ALA A 312 10.49 -7.94 17.32
CA ALA A 312 11.25 -8.47 16.19
C ALA A 312 10.36 -8.76 14.97
N GLN A 313 9.13 -9.24 15.18
CA GLN A 313 8.16 -9.42 14.11
C GLN A 313 7.75 -8.09 13.47
N PHE A 314 7.48 -7.06 14.27
CA PHE A 314 7.13 -5.73 13.76
C PHE A 314 8.28 -5.10 13.00
N GLU A 315 9.51 -5.20 13.50
CA GLU A 315 10.70 -4.71 12.81
C GLU A 315 10.88 -5.37 11.44
N ARG A 316 10.71 -6.71 11.36
CA ARG A 316 10.78 -7.44 10.09
C ARG A 316 9.71 -6.96 9.10
N GLN A 317 8.47 -6.83 9.54
CA GLN A 317 7.36 -6.38 8.69
C GLN A 317 7.55 -4.92 8.22
N ILE A 318 8.13 -4.05 9.05
CA ILE A 318 8.48 -2.69 8.67
C ILE A 318 9.62 -2.70 7.64
N ALA A 319 10.61 -3.58 7.78
CA ALA A 319 11.70 -3.73 6.81
C ALA A 319 11.19 -4.25 5.46
N ASP A 320 10.29 -5.24 5.46
CA ASP A 320 9.68 -5.81 4.25
C ASP A 320 8.87 -4.79 3.44
N THR A 321 8.48 -3.69 4.08
CA THR A 321 7.69 -2.59 3.50
C THR A 321 8.53 -1.36 3.18
N ALA A 322 9.87 -1.51 3.10
CA ALA A 322 10.85 -0.46 2.78
C ALA A 322 10.48 0.42 1.57
N VAL A 323 9.92 -0.19 0.52
CA VAL A 323 9.47 0.52 -0.68
C VAL A 323 8.45 1.61 -0.35
N MET A 324 7.49 1.36 0.53
CA MET A 324 6.45 2.31 0.90
C MET A 324 7.02 3.49 1.69
N TRP A 325 8.02 3.24 2.55
CA TRP A 325 8.71 4.31 3.28
C TRP A 325 9.48 5.23 2.34
N GLY A 326 10.26 4.66 1.42
CA GLY A 326 10.99 5.45 0.44
C GLY A 326 10.06 6.19 -0.52
N LEU A 327 8.92 5.61 -0.90
CA LEU A 327 7.89 6.30 -1.67
C LEU A 327 7.30 7.48 -0.88
N GLY A 328 7.05 7.32 0.42
CA GLY A 328 6.58 8.39 1.29
C GLY A 328 7.54 9.57 1.29
N GLU A 329 8.84 9.29 1.44
CA GLU A 329 9.90 10.30 1.40
C GLU A 329 10.03 10.97 0.03
N ALA A 330 9.90 10.20 -1.06
CA ALA A 330 9.87 10.74 -2.41
C ALA A 330 8.70 11.74 -2.56
N MET A 331 7.51 11.32 -2.16
CA MET A 331 6.24 12.05 -2.34
C MET A 331 6.13 13.30 -1.47
N LEU A 332 7.02 13.50 -0.49
CA LEU A 332 7.18 14.80 0.18
C LEU A 332 7.52 15.94 -0.81
N GLN A 333 8.04 15.61 -1.99
CA GLN A 333 8.35 16.59 -3.05
C GLN A 333 7.14 17.02 -3.89
N LEU A 334 5.98 16.35 -3.75
CA LEU A 334 4.80 16.64 -4.56
C LEU A 334 4.38 18.12 -4.53
N PRO A 335 4.36 18.83 -3.38
CA PRO A 335 4.06 20.26 -3.37
C PRO A 335 5.02 21.09 -4.23
N ALA A 336 6.32 20.78 -4.19
CA ALA A 336 7.32 21.46 -4.99
C ALA A 336 7.14 21.16 -6.49
N TYR A 337 6.83 19.91 -6.84
CA TYR A 337 6.47 19.50 -8.19
C TYR A 337 5.24 20.27 -8.72
N PHE A 338 4.18 20.40 -7.92
CA PHE A 338 3.01 21.21 -8.29
C PHE A 338 3.29 22.71 -8.35
N ALA A 339 4.25 23.21 -7.58
CA ALA A 339 4.69 24.60 -7.62
C ALA A 339 5.58 24.89 -8.84
N TYR A 340 6.34 23.90 -9.31
CA TYR A 340 7.26 23.99 -10.46
C TYR A 340 6.55 24.21 -11.81
N LYS A 341 5.20 24.25 -11.84
CA LYS A 341 4.32 24.49 -13.01
C LYS A 341 5.08 24.93 -14.26
N PHE A 342 5.26 24.05 -15.25
CA PHE A 342 5.56 24.49 -16.61
C PHE A 342 4.33 25.28 -17.10
N PRO A 343 4.42 26.60 -17.32
CA PRO A 343 3.32 27.32 -17.95
C PRO A 343 3.26 26.85 -19.41
N LEU A 344 2.38 25.90 -19.72
CA LEU A 344 2.02 25.60 -21.10
C LEU A 344 1.45 26.89 -21.69
N SER A 345 2.12 27.43 -22.72
CA SER A 345 1.59 28.58 -23.43
C SER A 345 0.23 28.20 -24.00
N LYS A 346 -0.69 29.17 -24.06
CA LYS A 346 -2.03 28.96 -24.64
C LYS A 346 -1.93 28.38 -26.06
N ASP A 347 -0.88 28.73 -26.79
CA ASP A 347 -0.65 28.29 -28.16
C ASP A 347 -0.36 26.78 -28.23
N VAL A 348 0.40 26.23 -27.28
CA VAL A 348 0.65 24.78 -27.18
C VAL A 348 -0.62 24.01 -26.79
N LEU A 349 -1.41 24.55 -25.86
CA LEU A 349 -2.71 23.96 -25.48
C LEU A 349 -3.69 23.89 -26.65
N VAL A 350 -3.78 24.97 -27.43
CA VAL A 350 -4.64 25.05 -28.62
C VAL A 350 -4.10 24.16 -29.75
N ALA A 351 -2.79 24.11 -29.96
CA ALA A 351 -2.16 23.20 -30.93
C ALA A 351 -2.40 21.72 -30.59
N GLY A 352 -2.46 21.37 -29.30
CA GLY A 352 -2.84 20.04 -28.81
C GLY A 352 -4.34 19.75 -28.81
N GLY A 353 -5.18 20.64 -29.38
CA GLY A 353 -6.62 20.44 -29.49
C GLY A 353 -7.42 20.70 -28.21
N LYS A 354 -6.80 21.20 -27.13
CA LYS A 354 -7.49 21.53 -25.87
C LYS A 354 -7.91 23.01 -25.87
N THR A 355 -9.20 23.30 -25.63
CA THR A 355 -9.67 24.69 -25.54
C THR A 355 -9.23 25.35 -24.23
N ALA A 356 -8.41 26.40 -24.34
CA ALA A 356 -7.95 27.22 -23.22
C ALA A 356 -9.06 28.16 -22.68
N ARG A 357 -10.13 27.61 -22.10
CA ARG A 357 -11.07 28.38 -21.28
C ARG A 357 -10.61 28.35 -19.83
N VAL A 358 -9.88 29.38 -19.41
CA VAL A 358 -9.73 29.70 -17.98
C VAL A 358 -11.09 30.24 -17.52
N THR A 359 -11.94 29.34 -17.04
CA THR A 359 -13.15 29.77 -16.33
C THR A 359 -12.74 30.12 -14.90
N SER A 360 -13.14 31.31 -14.46
CA SER A 360 -13.07 31.77 -13.06
C SER A 360 -13.47 30.64 -12.10
N ALA A 361 -12.81 30.54 -10.95
CA ALA A 361 -13.12 29.57 -9.90
C ALA A 361 -14.64 29.47 -9.66
N LYS A 362 -15.23 28.32 -10.02
CA LYS A 362 -16.65 28.02 -9.81
C LYS A 362 -16.78 26.59 -9.33
N GLY A 363 -16.77 26.42 -8.01
CA GLY A 363 -17.56 25.34 -7.40
C GLY A 363 -19.05 25.66 -7.57
N GLY A 364 -19.88 24.64 -7.68
CA GLY A 364 -21.32 24.79 -7.90
C GLY A 364 -22.14 23.64 -7.35
N THR A 365 -23.40 23.93 -7.01
CA THR A 365 -24.44 22.94 -6.72
C THR A 365 -25.15 22.57 -8.02
N GLY A 366 -24.99 21.32 -8.47
CA GLY A 366 -25.87 20.73 -9.48
C GLY A 366 -27.16 20.19 -8.86
N LEU A 367 -27.98 19.50 -9.65
CA LEU A 367 -29.13 18.74 -9.18
C LEU A 367 -28.66 17.59 -8.25
N GLY A 368 -28.60 17.87 -6.95
CA GLY A 368 -28.32 16.88 -5.91
C GLY A 368 -26.84 16.54 -5.66
N VAL A 369 -25.90 17.13 -6.41
CA VAL A 369 -24.45 16.84 -6.29
C VAL A 369 -23.65 18.15 -6.17
N ARG A 370 -22.64 18.16 -5.29
CA ARG A 370 -21.68 19.27 -5.15
C ARG A 370 -20.43 18.95 -5.96
N PHE A 371 -19.98 19.88 -6.80
CA PHE A 371 -18.76 19.71 -7.57
C PHE A 371 -17.56 20.33 -6.84
N LYS A 372 -16.42 19.62 -6.83
CA LYS A 372 -15.13 20.10 -6.31
C LYS A 372 -14.13 20.20 -7.46
N THR A 373 -13.35 21.27 -7.51
CA THR A 373 -12.27 21.43 -8.50
C THR A 373 -11.02 20.74 -7.98
N VAL A 374 -10.39 19.93 -8.83
CA VAL A 374 -9.16 19.19 -8.53
C VAL A 374 -8.06 19.69 -9.46
N SER A 375 -6.90 20.05 -8.90
CA SER A 375 -5.75 20.48 -9.72
C SER A 375 -5.08 19.26 -10.32
N ALA A 376 -4.90 19.21 -11.64
CA ALA A 376 -4.32 18.05 -12.31
C ALA A 376 -3.09 18.42 -13.13
N ILE A 377 -2.03 17.63 -13.02
CA ILE A 377 -0.91 17.62 -13.97
C ILE A 377 -1.01 16.32 -14.77
N GLU A 378 -1.12 16.48 -16.09
CA GLU A 378 -1.20 15.38 -17.05
C GLU A 378 -0.10 15.61 -18.09
N VAL A 379 0.66 14.55 -18.39
CA VAL A 379 1.68 14.58 -19.43
C VAL A 379 1.12 13.90 -20.68
N THR A 380 1.23 14.59 -21.81
CA THR A 380 0.78 14.10 -23.12
C THR A 380 1.87 13.36 -23.88
N ASP A 381 3.13 13.45 -23.44
CA ASP A 381 4.25 12.75 -24.08
C ASP A 381 4.30 11.29 -23.68
N THR A 382 4.48 10.43 -24.68
CA THR A 382 4.66 8.99 -24.51
C THR A 382 6.14 8.68 -24.36
N LEU A 383 6.64 8.67 -23.13
CA LEU A 383 7.95 8.09 -22.84
C LEU A 383 7.85 6.56 -22.80
N SER A 384 8.93 5.89 -23.23
CA SER A 384 8.94 4.45 -23.55
C SER A 384 9.65 3.58 -22.50
N THR A 385 10.10 4.17 -21.39
CA THR A 385 10.99 3.48 -20.45
C THR A 385 10.22 2.52 -19.55
N VAL A 386 10.60 1.24 -19.58
CA VAL A 386 9.87 0.16 -18.88
C VAL A 386 10.13 0.13 -17.39
N VAL A 387 11.37 0.30 -16.96
CA VAL A 387 11.76 0.35 -15.54
C VAL A 387 12.66 1.56 -15.33
N ARG A 388 12.37 2.34 -14.29
CA ARG A 388 13.19 3.45 -13.83
C ARG A 388 13.67 3.17 -12.41
N GLU A 389 14.89 3.56 -12.10
CA GLU A 389 15.44 3.50 -10.75
C GLU A 389 15.34 4.86 -10.09
N TYR A 390 14.94 4.90 -8.83
CA TYR A 390 14.81 6.11 -8.04
C TYR A 390 15.34 5.87 -6.63
N THR A 391 16.27 6.71 -6.18
CA THR A 391 16.82 6.64 -4.82
C THR A 391 16.43 7.90 -4.04
N PRO A 392 15.38 7.84 -3.20
CA PRO A 392 15.00 8.97 -2.36
C PRO A 392 16.12 9.33 -1.37
N LYS A 393 16.11 10.58 -0.89
CA LYS A 393 16.83 10.94 0.32
C LYS A 393 16.21 10.19 1.50
N HIS A 394 17.00 9.37 2.18
CA HIS A 394 16.58 8.64 3.38
C HIS A 394 16.64 9.56 4.60
N TYR A 395 15.56 9.63 5.38
CA TYR A 395 15.53 10.34 6.66
C TYR A 395 15.55 9.33 7.80
N LYS A 396 16.47 9.54 8.75
CA LYS A 396 16.66 8.57 9.85
C LYS A 396 15.47 8.56 10.80
N MET A 397 15.20 7.41 11.39
CA MET A 397 14.34 7.31 12.57
C MET A 397 14.97 8.02 13.77
N ASN A 398 14.16 8.72 14.57
CA ASN A 398 14.62 9.25 15.85
C ASN A 398 14.86 8.09 16.83
N ASP A 399 16.12 7.93 17.27
CA ASP A 399 16.60 6.90 18.18
C ASP A 399 16.98 7.44 19.58
N ASN A 400 16.93 8.76 19.77
CA ASN A 400 17.28 9.42 21.03
C ASN A 400 16.22 9.23 22.14
N GLY A 401 15.10 8.58 21.81
CA GLY A 401 14.02 8.28 22.73
C GLY A 401 12.71 8.00 22.02
N TYR A 402 11.67 7.80 22.81
CA TYR A 402 10.31 7.58 22.32
C TYR A 402 9.27 8.27 23.19
N TRP A 403 8.08 8.49 22.65
CA TRP A 403 6.95 9.01 23.40
C TRP A 403 6.23 7.91 24.17
N ARG A 404 6.28 7.93 25.50
CA ARG A 404 5.40 7.12 26.36
C ARG A 404 4.07 7.84 26.57
N ARG A 405 2.95 7.14 26.40
CA ARG A 405 1.62 7.74 26.59
C ARG A 405 1.25 7.87 28.07
N LEU A 406 0.52 8.93 28.36
CA LEU A 406 -0.11 9.25 29.64
C LEU A 406 -1.61 9.44 29.41
N ALA A 407 -2.41 9.59 30.46
CA ALA A 407 -3.82 9.93 30.31
C ALA A 407 -3.98 11.24 29.51
N PRO A 408 -5.02 11.43 28.68
CA PRO A 408 -5.20 12.63 27.86
C PRO A 408 -5.15 13.96 28.63
N THR A 409 -5.43 13.94 29.93
CA THR A 409 -5.41 15.09 30.84
C THR A 409 -4.08 15.26 31.61
N GLN A 410 -3.16 14.29 31.53
CA GLN A 410 -1.93 14.25 32.32
C GLN A 410 -0.76 14.92 31.59
N ASN A 411 0.02 15.73 32.32
CA ASN A 411 1.22 16.36 31.79
C ASN A 411 2.46 15.44 31.93
N GLY A 412 3.29 15.42 30.90
CA GLY A 412 4.62 14.84 30.83
C GLY A 412 5.66 15.87 30.38
N LYS A 413 6.85 15.40 30.03
CA LYS A 413 7.97 16.22 29.52
C LYS A 413 8.40 15.75 28.16
N GLY A 414 8.76 16.63 27.24
CA GLY A 414 9.24 16.29 25.89
C GLY A 414 10.76 16.12 25.81
N PRO A 415 11.30 15.85 24.59
CA PRO A 415 12.73 15.60 24.38
C PRO A 415 13.63 16.72 24.91
N SER A 416 13.18 17.97 24.79
CA SER A 416 13.91 19.16 25.22
C SER A 416 13.48 19.66 26.61
N GLY A 417 12.69 18.87 27.34
CA GLY A 417 12.22 19.19 28.69
C GLY A 417 10.99 20.09 28.74
N GLU A 418 10.42 20.46 27.60
CA GLU A 418 9.16 21.19 27.49
C GLU A 418 8.01 20.38 28.09
N ALA A 419 6.99 21.02 28.67
CA ALA A 419 5.81 20.30 29.15
C ALA A 419 5.04 19.72 27.95
N VAL A 420 4.52 18.50 28.04
CA VAL A 420 3.74 17.81 26.97
C VAL A 420 2.47 17.19 27.56
N LEU A 421 1.35 17.10 26.83
CA LEU A 421 0.07 16.62 27.33
C LEU A 421 -0.21 15.23 26.77
N GLY A 422 -0.66 14.31 27.63
CA GLY A 422 -1.03 12.95 27.25
C GLY A 422 0.14 12.06 26.86
N ARG A 423 1.38 12.54 27.02
CA ARG A 423 2.61 11.77 26.77
C ARG A 423 3.81 12.39 27.46
N THR A 424 4.87 11.61 27.61
CA THR A 424 6.19 12.04 28.06
C THR A 424 7.25 11.36 27.20
N TRP A 425 8.27 12.09 26.82
CA TRP A 425 9.45 11.56 26.18
C TRP A 425 10.26 10.74 27.19
N ILE A 426 10.66 9.55 26.75
CA ILE A 426 11.61 8.70 27.45
C ILE A 426 12.88 8.70 26.63
N LYS A 427 13.97 9.22 27.22
CA LYS A 427 15.30 9.14 26.62
C LYS A 427 15.73 7.68 26.59
N ALA A 428 16.16 7.22 25.43
CA ALA A 428 16.73 5.88 25.30
C ALA A 428 18.19 5.88 25.76
N SER A 429 18.63 4.82 26.43
CA SER A 429 20.01 4.63 26.87
C SER A 429 20.91 3.99 25.80
N GLY A 430 20.38 3.75 24.59
CA GLY A 430 21.07 3.22 23.40
C GLY A 430 20.13 3.23 22.18
N SER A 431 20.64 2.91 20.99
CA SER A 431 19.80 2.78 19.79
C SER A 431 18.86 1.59 19.97
N PHE A 432 17.56 1.86 20.05
CA PHE A 432 16.50 0.86 20.23
C PHE A 432 15.70 0.63 18.95
N ARG A 433 16.11 1.26 17.84
CA ARG A 433 15.49 1.12 16.52
C ARG A 433 16.57 0.74 15.51
N SER A 434 16.33 -0.33 14.77
CA SER A 434 17.14 -0.66 13.60
C SER A 434 16.70 0.23 12.43
N ASP A 435 17.62 1.02 11.90
CA ASP A 435 17.44 1.74 10.64
C ASP A 435 18.69 1.48 9.80
N ASP A 436 18.52 0.71 8.72
CA ASP A 436 19.63 0.42 7.81
C ASP A 436 19.98 1.70 7.02
N ASP A 437 21.25 2.09 7.06
CA ASP A 437 21.82 3.22 6.32
C ASP A 437 22.00 2.90 4.82
N GLY A 438 21.62 1.71 4.37
CA GLY A 438 21.63 1.29 2.97
C GLY A 438 20.76 2.16 2.07
N THR A 439 21.22 2.34 0.82
CA THR A 439 20.46 3.06 -0.21
C THR A 439 19.15 2.33 -0.53
N ARG A 440 18.01 3.00 -0.34
CA ARG A 440 16.68 2.44 -0.62
C ARG A 440 16.26 2.71 -2.06
N THR A 441 16.93 2.09 -3.02
CA THR A 441 16.55 2.22 -4.43
C THR A 441 15.18 1.59 -4.69
N ILE A 442 14.29 2.38 -5.26
CA ILE A 442 12.94 2.00 -5.68
C ILE A 442 12.96 1.84 -7.19
N TYR A 443 12.40 0.73 -7.66
CA TYR A 443 12.15 0.47 -9.07
C TYR A 443 10.72 0.86 -9.40
N VAL A 444 10.55 1.78 -10.35
CA VAL A 444 9.27 2.20 -10.90
C VAL A 444 9.08 1.50 -12.23
N LYS A 445 8.14 0.56 -12.31
CA LYS A 445 7.90 -0.26 -13.51
C LYS A 445 6.59 0.13 -14.19
N SER A 446 6.67 0.54 -15.44
CA SER A 446 5.49 0.78 -16.28
C SER A 446 4.97 -0.53 -16.85
N THR A 447 3.76 -0.93 -16.44
CA THR A 447 3.10 -2.13 -16.97
C THR A 447 2.67 -1.92 -18.41
N LEU A 448 2.25 -0.71 -18.77
CA LEU A 448 1.88 -0.32 -20.13
C LEU A 448 3.10 -0.34 -21.08
N ALA A 449 4.23 0.23 -20.68
CA ALA A 449 5.44 0.18 -21.51
C ALA A 449 5.97 -1.26 -21.63
N SER A 450 5.89 -2.05 -20.55
CA SER A 450 6.21 -3.48 -20.58
C SER A 450 5.36 -4.22 -21.63
N ALA A 451 4.03 -3.99 -21.61
CA ALA A 451 3.11 -4.60 -22.55
C ALA A 451 3.35 -4.12 -23.99
N ARG A 452 3.64 -2.83 -24.19
CA ARG A 452 3.96 -2.26 -25.51
C ARG A 452 5.23 -2.87 -26.10
N LEU A 453 6.30 -3.06 -25.32
CA LEU A 453 7.49 -3.77 -25.80
C LEU A 453 7.16 -5.21 -26.19
N GLN A 454 6.42 -5.93 -25.36
CA GLN A 454 6.00 -7.31 -25.68
C GLN A 454 5.19 -7.38 -26.99
N VAL A 455 4.33 -6.40 -27.25
CA VAL A 455 3.57 -6.29 -28.50
C VAL A 455 4.46 -5.87 -29.67
N ALA A 456 5.37 -4.92 -29.48
CA ALA A 456 6.29 -4.46 -30.52
C ALA A 456 7.25 -5.58 -30.95
N ASP A 457 7.84 -6.28 -29.98
CA ASP A 457 8.67 -7.48 -30.21
C ASP A 457 7.87 -8.54 -30.97
N PHE A 458 6.60 -8.75 -30.60
CA PHE A 458 5.72 -9.66 -31.33
C PHE A 458 5.45 -9.21 -32.77
N LEU A 459 5.22 -7.92 -33.00
CA LEU A 459 4.95 -7.37 -34.32
C LEU A 459 6.21 -7.38 -35.21
N GLU A 460 7.40 -7.13 -34.67
CA GLU A 460 8.66 -7.29 -35.40
C GLU A 460 8.91 -8.75 -35.77
N LEU A 461 8.71 -9.69 -34.84
CA LEU A 461 8.78 -11.13 -35.14
C LEU A 461 7.76 -11.53 -36.22
N ALA A 462 6.55 -10.95 -36.19
CA ALA A 462 5.52 -11.17 -37.22
C ALA A 462 5.90 -10.57 -38.58
N ARG A 463 6.55 -9.40 -38.62
CA ARG A 463 7.06 -8.78 -39.85
C ARG A 463 8.22 -9.57 -40.44
N HIS A 464 9.21 -9.96 -39.62
CA HIS A 464 10.32 -10.79 -40.07
C HIS A 464 9.85 -12.15 -40.59
N SER A 465 8.85 -12.77 -39.97
CA SER A 465 8.26 -14.01 -40.50
C SER A 465 7.42 -13.80 -41.77
N ALA A 466 6.75 -12.65 -41.93
CA ALA A 466 6.03 -12.29 -43.15
C ALA A 466 6.97 -11.93 -44.32
N GLU A 467 8.09 -11.25 -44.05
CA GLU A 467 9.14 -10.92 -45.02
C GLU A 467 9.94 -12.17 -45.41
N ALA A 468 10.23 -13.06 -44.47
CA ALA A 468 10.80 -14.37 -44.76
C ALA A 468 9.86 -15.20 -45.64
N ARG A 469 8.53 -15.15 -45.41
CA ARG A 469 7.53 -15.80 -46.28
C ARG A 469 7.44 -15.18 -47.67
N ARG A 470 7.61 -13.85 -47.82
CA ARG A 470 7.69 -13.17 -49.14
C ARG A 470 8.98 -13.47 -49.91
N GLY A 471 10.06 -13.84 -49.23
CA GLY A 471 11.30 -14.31 -49.85
C GLY A 471 11.31 -15.81 -50.22
N LEU A 472 10.25 -16.54 -49.89
CA LEU A 472 10.15 -18.00 -50.01
C LEU A 472 8.95 -18.45 -50.85
N ASP A 473 8.69 -17.80 -51.99
CA ASP A 473 7.88 -18.38 -53.08
C ASP A 473 8.72 -19.39 -53.90
N GLY A 474 9.34 -20.34 -53.21
CA GLY A 474 10.26 -21.30 -53.82
C GLY A 474 10.42 -22.60 -53.03
N LYS A 475 9.48 -23.54 -53.25
CA LYS A 475 9.53 -24.99 -52.99
C LYS A 475 9.70 -25.48 -51.54
N VAL A 476 8.60 -26.06 -51.04
CA VAL A 476 8.44 -26.86 -49.82
C VAL A 476 9.31 -28.12 -49.83
N ASN A 477 10.02 -28.37 -48.73
CA ASN A 477 10.44 -29.71 -48.28
C ASN A 477 10.39 -29.72 -46.74
N GLU A 478 9.49 -30.52 -46.17
CA GLU A 478 9.16 -30.52 -44.74
C GLU A 478 10.31 -31.08 -43.87
N LYS A 479 10.89 -30.26 -42.99
CA LYS A 479 11.79 -30.68 -41.90
C LYS A 479 11.21 -30.18 -40.58
N GLY A 480 11.11 -31.05 -39.57
CA GLY A 480 10.67 -30.69 -38.21
C GLY A 480 11.83 -30.21 -37.32
N VAL A 481 11.52 -29.59 -36.18
CA VAL A 481 12.50 -29.02 -35.24
C VAL A 481 12.43 -29.71 -33.89
N VAL A 482 13.56 -30.22 -33.39
CA VAL A 482 13.75 -30.63 -31.98
C VAL A 482 14.31 -29.44 -31.22
N TYR A 483 13.77 -29.15 -30.03
CA TYR A 483 14.13 -27.99 -29.23
C TYR A 483 14.49 -28.37 -27.79
N VAL A 484 15.28 -27.50 -27.16
CA VAL A 484 15.56 -27.49 -25.72
C VAL A 484 15.06 -26.18 -25.16
N LEU A 485 14.15 -26.23 -24.19
CA LEU A 485 13.62 -25.06 -23.50
C LEU A 485 14.08 -25.01 -22.05
N ARG A 486 14.15 -23.79 -21.52
CA ARG A 486 14.39 -23.55 -20.09
C ARG A 486 13.45 -22.47 -19.59
N CYS A 487 13.01 -22.60 -18.34
CA CYS A 487 12.33 -21.54 -17.61
C CYS A 487 13.34 -20.87 -16.66
N LYS A 488 13.39 -19.52 -16.65
CA LYS A 488 14.41 -18.75 -15.92
C LYS A 488 14.40 -18.98 -14.41
N TYR A 489 13.23 -19.32 -13.85
CA TYR A 489 13.03 -19.53 -12.42
C TYR A 489 13.15 -21.00 -11.97
N MET A 490 13.43 -21.94 -12.88
CA MET A 490 13.74 -23.32 -12.48
C MET A 490 15.15 -23.38 -11.88
N LEU A 491 15.23 -23.75 -10.59
CA LEU A 491 16.48 -23.87 -9.85
C LEU A 491 17.34 -25.02 -10.42
N GLY A 492 18.53 -24.67 -10.92
CA GLY A 492 19.49 -25.61 -11.51
C GLY A 492 19.42 -25.69 -13.04
N GLU A 493 20.14 -26.67 -13.60
CA GLU A 493 20.18 -26.97 -15.04
C GLU A 493 19.06 -27.95 -15.39
N ILE A 494 17.83 -27.44 -15.44
CA ILE A 494 16.62 -28.19 -15.80
C ILE A 494 16.14 -27.74 -17.18
N PHE A 495 15.91 -28.72 -18.05
CA PHE A 495 15.53 -28.47 -19.45
C PHE A 495 14.31 -29.30 -19.85
N LYS A 496 13.46 -28.71 -20.70
CA LYS A 496 12.42 -29.44 -21.43
C LYS A 496 12.92 -29.74 -22.83
N VAL A 497 12.85 -30.99 -23.26
CA VAL A 497 13.20 -31.41 -24.62
C VAL A 497 11.94 -31.86 -25.34
N GLY A 498 11.68 -31.33 -26.53
CA GLY A 498 10.54 -31.76 -27.33
C GLY A 498 10.69 -31.43 -28.81
N TRP A 499 9.68 -31.72 -29.62
CA TRP A 499 9.67 -31.38 -31.05
C TRP A 499 8.45 -30.58 -31.50
N THR A 500 8.56 -29.95 -32.68
CA THR A 500 7.47 -29.24 -33.35
C THR A 500 7.62 -29.33 -34.87
N SER A 501 6.50 -29.31 -35.60
CA SER A 501 6.46 -29.13 -37.06
C SER A 501 6.65 -27.67 -37.48
N GLY A 502 6.45 -26.73 -36.55
CA GLY A 502 6.76 -25.31 -36.72
C GLY A 502 8.16 -24.96 -36.21
N THR A 503 8.32 -23.75 -35.68
CA THR A 503 9.60 -23.31 -35.09
C THR A 503 9.66 -23.55 -33.58
N ALA A 504 10.88 -23.75 -33.04
CA ALA A 504 11.11 -23.89 -31.60
C ALA A 504 10.56 -22.69 -30.81
N THR A 505 10.63 -21.49 -31.39
CA THR A 505 10.15 -20.24 -30.77
C THR A 505 8.63 -20.18 -30.67
N GLU A 506 7.90 -20.58 -31.72
CA GLU A 506 6.43 -20.66 -31.69
C GLU A 506 5.97 -21.65 -30.62
N ARG A 507 6.62 -22.81 -30.55
CA ARG A 507 6.29 -23.83 -29.55
C ARG A 507 6.63 -23.41 -28.12
N ALA A 508 7.74 -22.70 -27.91
CA ALA A 508 8.07 -22.11 -26.62
C ALA A 508 6.99 -21.10 -26.17
N LYS A 509 6.46 -20.30 -27.09
CA LYS A 509 5.39 -19.33 -26.83
C LYS A 509 4.06 -20.00 -26.47
N GLU A 510 3.66 -21.04 -27.22
CA GLU A 510 2.47 -21.84 -26.91
C GLU A 510 2.53 -22.45 -25.51
N LEU A 511 3.67 -23.07 -25.17
CA LEU A 511 3.85 -23.70 -23.85
C LEU A 511 3.98 -22.69 -22.71
N SER A 512 4.42 -21.46 -23.01
CA SER A 512 4.50 -20.36 -22.04
C SER A 512 3.15 -19.70 -21.74
N SER A 513 2.12 -19.99 -22.55
CA SER A 513 0.76 -19.46 -22.39
C SER A 513 -0.09 -20.30 -21.42
N ALA A 514 0.35 -21.53 -21.10
CA ALA A 514 -0.32 -22.41 -20.16
C ALA A 514 0.00 -22.01 -18.71
N THR A 515 -0.99 -22.04 -17.83
CA THR A 515 -0.96 -21.57 -16.42
C THR A 515 -0.05 -22.37 -15.47
N GLY A 516 0.80 -23.27 -16.01
CA GLY A 516 1.63 -24.19 -15.23
C GLY A 516 3.11 -23.85 -15.13
N VAL A 517 3.55 -22.65 -15.57
CA VAL A 517 4.98 -22.27 -15.61
C VAL A 517 5.18 -20.88 -14.99
N PRO A 518 6.10 -20.72 -14.00
CA PRO A 518 6.29 -19.44 -13.29
C PRO A 518 6.76 -18.27 -14.18
N THR A 519 7.43 -18.57 -15.29
CA THR A 519 7.83 -17.61 -16.33
C THR A 519 7.91 -18.28 -17.69
N SER A 520 7.87 -17.50 -18.76
CA SER A 520 7.93 -18.00 -20.13
C SER A 520 9.19 -18.85 -20.38
N PHE A 521 9.01 -19.93 -21.14
CA PHE A 521 10.10 -20.74 -21.66
C PHE A 521 10.91 -19.95 -22.69
N ILE A 522 12.23 -20.01 -22.53
CA ILE A 522 13.19 -19.54 -23.53
C ILE A 522 13.75 -20.74 -24.29
N VAL A 523 13.98 -20.57 -25.59
CA VAL A 523 14.68 -21.57 -26.41
C VAL A 523 16.17 -21.49 -26.08
N VAL A 524 16.71 -22.58 -25.56
CA VAL A 524 18.14 -22.71 -25.26
C VAL A 524 18.89 -23.14 -26.51
N ASP A 525 18.34 -24.08 -27.27
CA ASP A 525 18.92 -24.57 -28.52
C ASP A 525 17.87 -25.35 -29.33
N HIS A 526 18.13 -25.58 -30.61
CA HIS A 526 17.25 -26.34 -31.48
C HIS A 526 17.99 -26.93 -32.69
N TRP A 527 17.46 -28.03 -33.22
CA TRP A 527 18.02 -28.77 -34.35
C TRP A 527 16.93 -29.18 -35.34
N GLN A 528 17.19 -28.98 -36.63
CA GLN A 528 16.31 -29.45 -37.68
C GLN A 528 16.60 -30.91 -37.99
N HIS A 529 15.56 -31.74 -38.06
CA HIS A 529 15.70 -33.14 -38.40
C HIS A 529 14.51 -33.61 -39.27
N PRO A 530 14.76 -34.34 -40.38
CA PRO A 530 13.69 -34.84 -41.25
C PRO A 530 12.66 -35.72 -40.53
N LYS A 531 13.08 -36.40 -39.46
CA LYS A 531 12.21 -37.26 -38.61
C LYS A 531 12.23 -36.78 -37.15
N ALA A 532 11.94 -35.49 -36.91
CA ALA A 532 12.05 -34.87 -35.58
C ALA A 532 11.24 -35.58 -34.48
N SER A 533 10.03 -36.07 -34.79
CA SER A 533 9.22 -36.85 -33.83
C SER A 533 9.86 -38.19 -33.44
N GLY A 534 10.54 -38.87 -34.37
CA GLY A 534 11.26 -40.11 -34.06
C GLY A 534 12.51 -39.85 -33.23
N LEU A 535 13.22 -38.76 -33.54
CA LEU A 535 14.40 -38.32 -32.80
C LEU A 535 14.06 -37.96 -31.35
N GLU A 536 12.97 -37.23 -31.10
CA GLU A 536 12.51 -36.91 -29.74
C GLU A 536 12.31 -38.17 -28.89
N LYS A 537 11.62 -39.18 -29.42
CA LYS A 537 11.39 -40.44 -28.69
C LYS A 537 12.68 -41.14 -28.26
N ASN A 538 13.68 -41.18 -29.15
CA ASN A 538 14.98 -41.74 -28.82
C ASN A 538 15.70 -40.91 -27.75
N LEU A 539 15.65 -39.57 -27.87
CA LEU A 539 16.25 -38.67 -26.88
C LEU A 539 15.60 -38.83 -25.51
N HIS A 540 14.28 -38.96 -25.44
CA HIS A 540 13.56 -39.19 -24.19
C HIS A 540 13.93 -40.51 -23.52
N ALA A 541 14.21 -41.56 -24.30
CA ALA A 541 14.70 -42.83 -23.78
C ALA A 541 16.15 -42.74 -23.28
N LEU A 542 17.03 -42.04 -24.01
CA LEU A 542 18.42 -41.82 -23.61
C LEU A 542 18.55 -40.91 -22.38
N LEU A 543 17.63 -39.95 -22.22
CA LEU A 543 17.62 -38.99 -21.12
C LEU A 543 16.82 -39.47 -19.90
N ASP A 544 16.21 -40.65 -19.96
CA ASP A 544 15.37 -41.20 -18.90
C ASP A 544 16.05 -41.23 -17.51
N PRO A 545 17.35 -41.58 -17.38
CA PRO A 545 18.05 -41.51 -16.08
C PRO A 545 18.14 -40.10 -15.48
N TYR A 546 17.93 -39.05 -16.27
CA TYR A 546 17.96 -37.65 -15.86
C TYR A 546 16.55 -37.04 -15.74
N ARG A 547 15.49 -37.82 -15.97
CA ARG A 547 14.09 -37.37 -15.96
C ARG A 547 13.65 -37.03 -14.53
N LEU A 548 12.95 -35.91 -14.38
CA LEU A 548 12.48 -35.42 -13.07
C LEU A 548 11.13 -36.00 -12.65
N ASP A 549 10.30 -36.39 -13.63
CA ASP A 549 8.94 -36.88 -13.42
C ASP A 549 8.55 -37.81 -14.58
N ASP A 550 8.02 -39.00 -14.27
CA ASP A 550 7.70 -40.03 -15.27
C ASP A 550 6.60 -39.58 -16.26
N SER A 551 5.76 -38.63 -15.86
CA SER A 551 4.67 -38.08 -16.67
C SER A 551 5.07 -36.84 -17.48
N ARG A 552 6.29 -36.30 -17.30
CA ARG A 552 6.72 -35.05 -17.93
C ARG A 552 8.11 -35.12 -18.55
N GLU A 553 8.32 -34.33 -19.58
CA GLU A 553 9.55 -34.34 -20.39
C GLU A 553 10.58 -33.32 -19.89
N PHE A 554 10.84 -33.29 -18.57
CA PHE A 554 11.84 -32.42 -17.95
C PHE A 554 13.03 -33.24 -17.45
N PHE A 555 14.23 -32.75 -17.73
CA PHE A 555 15.48 -33.44 -17.45
C PHE A 555 16.45 -32.54 -16.69
N ARG A 556 17.12 -33.08 -15.66
CA ARG A 556 18.10 -32.36 -14.84
C ARG A 556 19.50 -32.90 -15.06
N LEU A 557 20.30 -32.15 -15.82
CA LEU A 557 21.68 -32.47 -16.16
C LEU A 557 22.40 -31.23 -16.71
N PRO A 558 23.74 -31.19 -16.66
CA PRO A 558 24.46 -30.07 -17.24
C PRO A 558 24.18 -29.88 -18.72
N TYR A 559 24.00 -28.63 -19.15
CA TYR A 559 23.62 -28.31 -20.53
C TYR A 559 24.62 -28.89 -21.55
N ARG A 560 25.91 -28.86 -21.20
CA ARG A 560 26.99 -29.43 -22.03
C ARG A 560 26.77 -30.92 -22.29
N THR A 561 26.37 -31.68 -21.27
CA THR A 561 26.10 -33.12 -21.38
C THR A 561 24.83 -33.38 -22.18
N LEU A 562 23.77 -32.60 -21.93
CA LEU A 562 22.52 -32.67 -22.71
C LEU A 562 22.76 -32.45 -24.21
N LYS A 563 23.49 -31.37 -24.55
CA LYS A 563 23.83 -31.04 -25.94
C LYS A 563 24.66 -32.15 -26.60
N GLN A 564 25.61 -32.75 -25.89
CA GLN A 564 26.41 -33.85 -26.42
C GLN A 564 25.57 -35.10 -26.73
N ILE A 565 24.60 -35.44 -25.88
CA ILE A 565 23.69 -36.57 -26.12
C ILE A 565 22.84 -36.31 -27.36
N ILE A 566 22.27 -35.10 -27.48
CA ILE A 566 21.42 -34.72 -28.62
C ILE A 566 22.20 -34.75 -29.94
N VAL A 567 23.37 -34.12 -29.98
CA VAL A 567 24.20 -34.06 -31.19
C VAL A 567 24.67 -35.46 -31.62
N ARG A 568 25.09 -36.31 -30.67
CA ARG A 568 25.49 -37.69 -30.98
C ARG A 568 24.34 -38.52 -31.54
N GLU A 569 23.14 -38.35 -31.02
CA GLU A 569 21.97 -39.08 -31.50
C GLU A 569 21.53 -38.61 -32.89
N ILE A 570 21.64 -37.31 -33.20
CA ILE A 570 21.46 -36.77 -34.55
C ILE A 570 22.48 -37.39 -35.51
N GLU A 571 23.77 -37.34 -35.17
CA GLU A 571 24.83 -37.93 -36.00
C GLU A 571 24.67 -39.44 -36.21
N ARG A 572 24.13 -40.16 -35.22
CA ARG A 572 23.84 -41.59 -35.32
C ARG A 572 22.67 -41.87 -36.25
N THR A 573 21.63 -41.04 -36.21
CA THR A 573 20.41 -41.20 -37.01
C THR A 573 20.56 -40.70 -38.45
N ASP A 574 21.53 -39.81 -38.72
CA ASP A 574 21.92 -39.39 -40.07
C ASP A 574 22.81 -40.41 -40.81
N ARG A 575 23.37 -41.41 -40.09
CA ARG A 575 24.24 -42.48 -40.65
C ARG A 575 23.49 -43.78 -40.99
N VAL A 576 22.19 -43.86 -40.70
CA VAL A 576 21.29 -45.00 -40.95
C VAL A 576 20.33 -44.63 -42.06
#